data_AF-A0A0P8ZEC5-F1
#
_entry.id   AF-A0A0P8ZEC5-F1
#
_cell.length_a   1.000
_cell.length_b   1.000
_cell.length_c   1.000
_cell.angle_alpha   90.00
_cell.angle_beta   90.00
_cell.angle_gamma   90.00
#
_symmetry.space_group_name_H-M   'P 1'
#
loop_
_entity.id
_entity.type
_entity.pdbx_description
1 polymer ?
#
loop_
_entity_poly.entity_id
_entity_poly.type
_entity_poly.pdbx_seq_one_letter_code
_entity_poly.pdbx_strand_id
1 'polypeptide(L)'
;MCTLTHFAYPLVPDSETAPIPHPARFHRHEPLPDVPARPRFHVVMAGIAFFHIKEISTGCVRGFRASHNEACALARFLESHS
;
A
#
# COMPACT_ATOMS: atom_id res chain seq x y z
N MET A 1 13.74 24.84 30.81
CA MET A 1 12.36 24.69 30.31
C MET A 1 12.38 25.08 28.84
N CYS A 2 12.54 24.10 27.94
CA CYS A 2 12.74 24.36 26.51
C CYS A 2 11.42 24.14 25.78
N THR A 3 10.84 25.23 25.28
CA THR A 3 9.57 25.28 24.56
C THR A 3 9.75 24.82 23.11
N LEU A 4 8.95 23.82 22.75
CA LEU A 4 8.83 23.19 21.44
C LEU A 4 8.15 24.16 20.46
N THR A 5 8.91 24.78 19.55
CA THR A 5 8.37 25.60 18.47
C THR A 5 7.95 24.71 17.30
N HIS A 6 6.63 24.56 17.18
CA HIS A 6 5.89 23.95 16.08
C HIS A 6 6.13 24.69 14.75
N PHE A 7 6.65 23.99 13.74
CA PHE A 7 6.83 24.55 12.41
C PHE A 7 5.52 24.39 11.62
N ALA A 8 4.71 25.45 11.57
CA ALA A 8 3.63 25.60 10.60
C ALA A 8 4.16 26.49 9.46
N TYR A 9 4.26 25.94 8.25
CA TYR A 9 4.47 26.76 7.05
C TYR A 9 3.13 27.16 6.43
N PRO A 10 3.02 28.39 5.90
CA PRO A 10 1.77 28.98 5.46
C PRO A 10 1.30 28.40 4.12
N LEU A 11 -0.02 28.24 4.03
CA LEU A 11 -0.76 28.16 2.78
C LEU A 11 -0.58 29.48 2.04
N VAL A 12 -0.02 29.43 0.82
CA VAL A 12 -0.02 30.57 -0.10
C VAL A 12 -1.02 30.25 -1.20
N PRO A 13 -2.13 30.98 -1.32
CA PRO A 13 -2.86 31.10 -2.57
C PRO A 13 -2.52 32.45 -3.18
N ASP A 14 -1.89 32.47 -4.36
CA ASP A 14 -2.09 33.63 -5.23
C ASP A 14 -2.11 33.23 -6.69
N SER A 15 -3.07 33.82 -7.37
CA SER A 15 -3.43 33.65 -8.76
C SER A 15 -2.59 34.62 -9.58
N GLU A 16 -2.02 34.21 -10.71
CA GLU A 16 -1.83 35.06 -11.90
C GLU A 16 -1.31 34.22 -13.07
N THR A 17 -2.26 33.77 -13.88
CA THR A 17 -2.29 33.80 -15.34
C THR A 17 -0.96 33.77 -16.11
N ALA A 18 -0.71 32.63 -16.78
CA ALA A 18 -0.31 32.63 -18.18
C ALA A 18 -0.91 31.38 -18.87
N PRO A 19 -1.80 31.51 -19.86
CA PRO A 19 -2.29 30.36 -20.62
C PRO A 19 -1.22 29.96 -21.62
N ILE A 20 -0.43 28.94 -21.29
CA ILE A 20 0.41 28.28 -22.28
C ILE A 20 -0.45 27.22 -22.98
N PRO A 21 -0.73 27.31 -24.29
CA PRO A 21 -1.36 26.23 -25.02
C PRO A 21 -0.30 25.18 -25.33
N HIS A 22 0.07 24.35 -24.35
CA HIS A 22 0.76 23.10 -24.67
C HIS A 22 -0.29 22.12 -25.18
N PRO A 23 -0.15 21.61 -26.42
CA PRO A 23 -1.06 20.61 -26.93
C PRO A 23 -1.02 19.42 -25.97
N ALA A 24 -2.20 18.83 -25.76
CA ALA A 24 -2.38 17.55 -25.10
C ALA A 24 -1.41 16.53 -25.68
N ARG A 25 -0.20 16.47 -25.13
CA ARG A 25 0.57 15.25 -25.11
C ARG A 25 -0.15 14.43 -24.07
N PHE A 26 -1.14 13.68 -24.56
CA PHE A 26 -1.44 12.38 -24.00
C PHE A 26 -0.08 11.77 -23.71
N HIS A 27 0.33 11.81 -22.43
CA HIS A 27 1.46 11.06 -21.97
C HIS A 27 1.10 9.64 -22.36
N ARG A 28 1.66 9.20 -23.48
CA ARG A 28 1.74 7.81 -23.86
C ARG A 28 2.23 7.15 -22.59
N HIS A 29 1.36 6.36 -21.96
CA HIS A 29 1.71 5.59 -20.78
C HIS A 29 2.96 4.81 -21.16
N GLU A 30 4.11 5.30 -20.71
CA GLU A 30 5.33 4.54 -20.63
C GLU A 30 4.98 3.42 -19.64
N PRO A 31 5.13 2.14 -19.99
CA PRO A 31 4.83 1.05 -19.08
C PRO A 31 5.75 1.18 -17.88
N LEU A 32 5.23 1.81 -16.83
CA LEU A 32 5.88 1.96 -15.53
C LEU A 32 6.48 0.59 -15.17
N PRO A 33 7.78 0.52 -14.80
CA PRO A 33 8.48 -0.73 -14.59
C PRO A 33 7.64 -1.63 -13.70
N ASP A 34 7.41 -2.86 -14.19
CA ASP A 34 6.53 -3.90 -13.66
C ASP A 34 6.42 -3.80 -12.14
N VAL A 35 5.45 -2.99 -11.66
CA VAL A 35 5.34 -2.70 -10.24
C VAL A 35 4.91 -4.02 -9.62
N PRO A 36 5.69 -4.59 -8.68
CA PRO A 36 5.33 -5.86 -8.09
C PRO A 36 3.92 -5.73 -7.54
N ALA A 37 3.03 -6.61 -8.02
CA ALA A 37 1.64 -6.59 -7.64
C ALA A 37 1.56 -6.55 -6.11
N ARG A 38 0.78 -5.60 -5.59
CA ARG A 38 0.60 -5.48 -4.14
C ARG A 38 0.06 -6.81 -3.64
N PRO A 39 0.63 -7.40 -2.56
CA PRO A 39 0.10 -8.63 -2.00
C PRO A 39 -1.37 -8.42 -1.62
N ARG A 40 -2.22 -9.44 -1.79
CA ARG A 40 -3.64 -9.44 -1.42
C ARG A 40 -3.86 -10.02 -0.02
N PHE A 41 -2.94 -10.86 0.46
CA PHE A 41 -3.00 -11.49 1.78
C PHE A 41 -1.87 -11.05 2.70
N HIS A 42 -2.21 -10.85 3.98
CA HIS A 42 -1.26 -10.61 5.07
C HIS A 42 -1.21 -11.79 6.03
N VAL A 43 0.00 -12.11 6.50
CA VAL A 43 0.23 -13.05 7.60
C VAL A 43 0.36 -12.24 8.89
N VAL A 44 -0.55 -12.46 9.83
CA VAL A 44 -0.60 -11.72 11.09
C VAL A 44 -0.37 -12.67 12.26
N MET A 45 0.57 -12.34 13.15
CA MET A 45 0.74 -13.06 14.42
C MET A 45 -0.44 -12.73 15.33
N ALA A 46 -1.12 -13.77 15.81
CA ALA A 46 -2.31 -13.64 16.64
C ALA A 46 -2.17 -14.28 18.04
N GLY A 47 -1.02 -14.87 18.32
CA GLY A 47 -0.72 -15.50 19.61
C GLY A 47 0.61 -16.24 19.59
N ILE A 48 0.79 -17.16 20.53
CA ILE A 48 1.98 -18.00 20.61
C ILE A 48 1.92 -19.04 19.49
N ALA A 49 2.86 -18.96 18.56
CA ALA A 49 2.91 -19.86 17.39
C ALA A 49 1.54 -19.97 16.70
N PHE A 50 0.88 -18.83 16.46
CA PHE A 50 -0.42 -18.78 15.83
C PHE A 50 -0.51 -17.60 14.87
N PHE A 51 -0.80 -17.89 13.60
CA PHE A 51 -0.76 -16.94 12.51
C PHE A 51 -2.03 -17.04 11.67
N HIS A 52 -2.66 -15.90 11.41
CA HIS A 52 -3.86 -15.81 10.57
C HIS A 52 -3.47 -15.27 9.20
N ILE A 53 -4.07 -15.81 8.14
CA ILE A 53 -3.92 -15.28 6.79
C ILE A 53 -5.15 -14.42 6.51
N LYS A 54 -4.96 -13.10 6.43
CA LYS A 54 -6.03 -12.11 6.28
C LYS A 54 -5.99 -11.50 4.89
N GLU A 55 -7.12 -11.52 4.19
CA GLU A 55 -7.29 -10.78 2.94
C GLU A 55 -7.35 -9.28 3.23
N ILE A 56 -6.59 -8.48 2.48
CA ILE A 56 -6.39 -7.05 2.77
C ILE A 56 -7.62 -6.23 2.39
N SER A 57 -8.24 -6.53 1.25
CA SER A 57 -9.40 -5.80 0.74
C SER A 57 -10.63 -5.95 1.62
N THR A 58 -10.91 -7.18 2.08
CA THR A 58 -12.12 -7.52 2.84
C THR A 58 -11.87 -7.58 4.35
N GLY A 59 -10.62 -7.79 4.76
CA GLY A 59 -10.27 -8.07 6.14
C GLY A 59 -10.64 -9.47 6.60
N CYS A 60 -11.16 -10.34 5.73
CA CYS A 60 -11.59 -11.69 6.08
C CYS A 60 -10.39 -12.61 6.31
N VAL A 61 -10.49 -13.49 7.31
CA VAL A 61 -9.48 -14.51 7.59
C VAL A 61 -9.73 -15.72 6.68
N ARG A 62 -8.72 -16.13 5.91
CA ARG A 62 -8.77 -17.24 4.96
C ARG A 62 -8.16 -18.53 5.50
N GLY A 63 -7.45 -18.47 6.62
CA GLY A 63 -6.87 -19.65 7.28
C GLY A 63 -5.98 -19.31 8.46
N PHE A 64 -5.50 -20.36 9.11
CA PHE A 64 -4.67 -20.31 10.32
C PHE A 64 -3.51 -21.29 10.20
N ARG A 65 -2.32 -20.92 10.69
CA ARG A 65 -1.16 -21.82 10.77
C ARG A 65 -0.39 -21.60 12.07
N ALA A 66 0.29 -22.64 12.55
CA ALA A 66 1.09 -22.54 13.76
C ALA A 66 2.50 -22.00 13.48
N SER A 67 2.97 -22.14 12.24
CA SER A 67 4.27 -21.64 11.78
C SER A 67 4.11 -20.43 10.85
N HIS A 68 4.99 -19.45 11.02
CA HIS A 68 5.03 -18.27 10.14
C HIS A 68 5.32 -18.68 8.68
N ASN A 69 6.24 -19.62 8.47
CA ASN A 69 6.63 -20.05 7.12
C ASN A 69 5.48 -20.77 6.41
N GLU A 70 4.75 -21.62 7.13
CA GLU A 70 3.56 -22.28 6.59
C GLU A 70 2.45 -21.27 6.28
N ALA A 71 2.28 -20.26 7.13
CA ALA A 71 1.32 -19.17 6.89
C ALA A 71 1.68 -18.39 5.62
N CYS A 72 2.96 -18.09 5.43
CA CYS A 72 3.46 -17.44 4.22
C CYS A 72 3.28 -18.31 2.97
N ALA A 73 3.54 -19.61 3.06
CA ALA A 73 3.32 -20.55 1.96
C ALA A 73 1.83 -20.59 1.57
N LEU A 74 0.93 -20.62 2.56
CA LEU A 74 -0.51 -20.58 2.31
C LEU A 74 -0.93 -19.24 1.67
N ALA A 75 -0.40 -18.11 2.15
CA ALA A 75 -0.70 -16.82 1.55
C ALA A 75 -0.33 -16.79 0.06
N ARG A 76 0.88 -17.28 -0.31
CA ARG A 76 1.30 -17.39 -1.73
C ARG A 76 0.41 -18.33 -2.54
N PHE A 77 -0.01 -19.45 -1.96
CA PHE A 77 -0.95 -20.36 -2.61
C PHE A 77 -2.31 -19.68 -2.86
N LEU A 78 -2.80 -18.88 -1.92
CA LEU A 78 -4.04 -18.13 -2.10
C LEU A 78 -3.91 -17.06 -3.19
N GLU A 79 -2.78 -16.35 -3.26
CA GLU A 79 -2.51 -15.39 -4.36
C GLU A 79 -2.65 -16.06 -5.74
N SER A 80 -2.14 -17.29 -5.91
CA SER A 80 -2.19 -17.99 -7.21
C SER A 80 -3.54 -18.62 -7.56
N HIS A 81 -4.51 -18.64 -6.63
CA HIS A 81 -5.84 -19.25 -6.81
C HIS A 81 -6.98 -18.25 -6.57
N SER A 82 -6.72 -16.95 -6.69
CA SER A 82 -7.62 -15.85 -6.33
C SER A 82 -7.99 -14.91 -7.48
#